data_AF-A0A1G4MAF3-F1
#
_entry.id   AF-A0A1G4MAF3-F1
#
_cell.length_a   1.000
_cell.length_b   1.000
_cell.length_c   1.000
_cell.angle_alpha   90.00
_cell.angle_beta   90.00
_cell.angle_gamma   90.00
#
_symmetry.space_group_name_H-M   'P 1'
#
loop_
_entity.id
_entity.type
_entity.pdbx_description
1 polymer ?
#
loop_
_entity_poly.entity_id
_entity_poly.type
_entity_poly.pdbx_seq_one_letter_code
_entity_poly.pdbx_strand_id
1 'polypeptide(L)'
;MNNVAADETVLKSLQVAAQTYSNYISAYIDVLNKYIGHQRRVSTLRFERATLIKFVKKLRFFNEYLYTLDYVEIESGDKNLVRIVTSLASFFIRCLEMLDLLNYYLTQSLKNETISKTLNKDLTVSEDCIAYIEDTYRHFVKFTQWMVESLNLKSADLSVEIVQFARKCAKEDGLNTEDTEEILLQEINLVSDVDEYQELLDEWCRLLTEKYMTLNAAFENEATYWSEVFDHRK
;
A
#
# COMPACT_ATOMS: atom_id res chain seq x y z
N MET A 1 -9.65 22.72 12.08
CA MET A 1 -8.88 22.15 13.20
C MET A 1 -7.38 22.50 13.13
N ASN A 2 -7.00 23.74 12.78
CA ASN A 2 -5.61 24.03 12.37
C ASN A 2 -4.59 24.10 13.53
N ASN A 3 -4.99 23.83 14.77
CA ASN A 3 -4.10 23.87 15.93
C ASN A 3 -4.53 22.91 17.04
N VAL A 4 -4.86 21.68 16.65
CA VAL A 4 -5.33 20.65 17.56
C VAL A 4 -4.13 19.80 18.01
N ALA A 5 -3.96 19.68 19.32
CA ALA A 5 -2.92 18.85 19.90
C ALA A 5 -3.32 17.38 19.81
N ALA A 6 -2.43 16.53 19.31
CA ALA A 6 -2.55 15.08 19.41
C ALA A 6 -2.29 14.67 20.86
N ASP A 7 -3.25 13.96 21.44
CA ASP A 7 -3.07 13.28 22.72
C ASP A 7 -2.32 11.96 22.54
N GLU A 8 -2.02 11.30 23.66
CA GLU A 8 -1.24 10.05 23.66
C GLU A 8 -1.98 8.90 22.93
N THR A 9 -3.31 8.89 22.98
CA THR A 9 -4.14 7.86 22.35
C THR A 9 -4.09 7.97 20.83
N VAL A 10 -4.24 9.17 20.27
CA VAL A 10 -4.10 9.39 18.81
C VAL A 10 -2.70 9.07 18.33
N LEU A 11 -1.66 9.44 19.10
CA LEU A 11 -0.28 9.10 18.74
C LEU A 11 -0.06 7.57 18.68
N LYS A 12 -0.65 6.81 19.61
CA LYS A 12 -0.64 5.34 19.56
C LYS A 12 -1.39 4.81 18.35
N SER A 13 -2.56 5.35 18.01
CA SER A 13 -3.31 4.93 16.82
C SER A 13 -2.55 5.24 15.52
N LEU A 14 -1.84 6.38 15.45
CA LEU A 14 -0.96 6.72 14.32
C LEU A 14 0.27 5.79 14.24
N GLN A 15 0.83 5.40 15.38
CA GLN A 15 1.88 4.38 15.46
C GLN A 15 1.39 3.03 14.91
N VAL A 16 0.16 2.63 15.27
CA VAL A 16 -0.46 1.42 14.73
C VAL A 16 -0.62 1.53 13.22
N ALA A 17 -1.09 2.66 12.68
CA ALA A 17 -1.20 2.88 11.25
C ALA A 17 0.16 2.74 10.52
N ALA A 18 1.23 3.32 11.09
CA ALA A 18 2.59 3.18 10.56
C ALA A 18 3.07 1.71 10.58
N GLN A 19 2.78 0.97 11.66
CA GLN A 19 3.10 -0.44 11.75
C GLN A 19 2.31 -1.29 10.75
N THR A 20 1.04 -0.97 10.51
CA THR A 20 0.20 -1.65 9.51
C THR A 20 0.77 -1.43 8.10
N TYR A 21 1.22 -0.22 7.77
CA TYR A 21 1.95 0.05 6.53
C TYR A 21 3.27 -0.72 6.44
N SER A 22 4.02 -0.83 7.54
CA SER A 22 5.24 -1.63 7.60
C SER A 22 4.96 -3.12 7.32
N ASN A 23 3.89 -3.68 7.90
CA ASN A 23 3.49 -5.06 7.67
C ASN A 23 3.09 -5.30 6.21
N TYR A 24 2.35 -4.36 5.61
CA TYR A 24 1.98 -4.41 4.20
C TYR A 24 3.21 -4.44 3.28
N ILE A 25 4.19 -3.55 3.50
CA ILE A 25 5.44 -3.52 2.74
C ILE A 25 6.27 -4.80 2.98
N SER A 26 6.29 -5.31 4.22
CA SER A 26 7.00 -6.54 4.58
C SER A 26 6.48 -7.74 3.82
N ALA A 27 5.15 -7.87 3.68
CA ALA A 27 4.53 -8.95 2.89
C ALA A 27 5.03 -8.96 1.43
N TYR A 28 5.13 -7.77 0.79
CA TYR A 28 5.74 -7.66 -0.55
C TYR A 28 7.21 -8.05 -0.55
N ILE A 29 7.99 -7.59 0.42
CA ILE A 29 9.42 -7.91 0.49
C ILE A 29 9.62 -9.43 0.56
N ASP A 30 8.83 -10.11 1.38
CA ASP A 30 8.97 -11.55 1.62
C ASP A 30 8.59 -12.37 0.39
N VAL A 31 7.44 -12.10 -0.22
CA VAL A 31 7.02 -12.82 -1.44
C VAL A 31 7.98 -12.55 -2.60
N LEU A 32 8.43 -11.30 -2.77
CA LEU A 32 9.35 -10.95 -3.85
C LEU A 32 10.74 -11.55 -3.64
N ASN A 33 11.22 -11.67 -2.40
CA ASN A 33 12.48 -12.36 -2.13
C ASN A 33 12.42 -13.83 -2.58
N LYS A 34 11.32 -14.53 -2.29
CA LYS A 34 11.09 -15.91 -2.74
C LYS A 34 11.02 -15.96 -4.28
N TYR A 35 10.22 -15.08 -4.89
CA TYR A 35 10.06 -14.98 -6.33
C TYR A 35 11.39 -14.72 -7.08
N ILE A 36 12.19 -13.75 -6.61
CA ILE A 36 13.54 -13.45 -7.10
C ILE A 36 14.47 -14.66 -6.95
N GLY A 37 14.27 -15.47 -5.92
CA GLY A 37 14.95 -16.74 -5.70
C GLY A 37 14.66 -17.74 -6.83
N HIS A 38 13.38 -17.94 -7.17
CA HIS A 38 12.98 -18.83 -8.27
C HIS A 38 13.44 -18.31 -9.64
N GLN A 39 13.30 -17.00 -9.90
CA GLN A 39 13.76 -16.38 -11.15
C GLN A 39 15.26 -16.56 -11.41
N ARG A 40 16.08 -16.80 -10.38
CA ARG A 40 17.51 -17.09 -10.55
C ARG A 40 17.76 -18.32 -11.43
N ARG A 41 16.83 -19.29 -11.43
CA ARG A 41 16.91 -20.54 -12.22
C ARG A 41 16.43 -20.35 -13.67
N VAL A 42 15.90 -19.17 -14.02
CA VAL A 42 15.35 -18.87 -15.35
C VAL A 42 16.20 -17.80 -16.02
N SER A 43 17.15 -18.24 -16.85
CA SER A 43 18.16 -17.36 -17.46
C SER A 43 17.57 -16.27 -18.35
N THR A 44 16.41 -16.51 -18.96
CA THR A 44 15.70 -15.56 -19.82
C THR A 44 15.12 -14.37 -19.05
N LEU A 45 14.91 -14.50 -17.73
CA LEU A 45 14.34 -13.46 -16.86
C LEU A 45 15.39 -12.70 -16.02
N ARG A 46 16.67 -12.76 -16.41
CA ARG A 46 17.78 -12.22 -15.62
C ARG A 46 17.70 -10.71 -15.38
N PHE A 47 17.13 -9.96 -16.33
CA PHE A 47 17.06 -8.50 -16.25
C PHE A 47 15.82 -8.06 -15.47
N GLU A 48 14.71 -8.75 -15.68
CA GLU A 48 13.47 -8.61 -14.93
C GLU A 48 13.71 -8.85 -13.44
N ARG A 49 14.50 -9.88 -13.13
CA ARG A 49 14.96 -10.16 -11.77
C ARG A 49 15.77 -9.01 -11.17
N ALA A 50 16.66 -8.39 -11.94
CA ALA A 50 17.43 -7.24 -11.47
C ALA A 50 16.54 -6.02 -11.18
N THR A 51 15.51 -5.80 -12.00
CA THR A 51 14.48 -4.79 -11.77
C THR A 51 13.72 -5.04 -10.46
N LEU A 52 13.25 -6.27 -10.23
CA LEU A 52 12.58 -6.62 -8.97
C LEU A 52 13.48 -6.44 -7.74
N ILE A 53 14.77 -6.78 -7.84
CA ILE A 53 15.73 -6.52 -6.76
C ILE A 53 15.80 -5.02 -6.44
N LYS A 54 15.70 -4.15 -7.44
CA LYS A 54 15.71 -2.69 -7.22
C LYS A 54 14.44 -2.23 -6.49
N PHE A 55 13.29 -2.77 -6.86
CA PHE A 55 12.02 -2.54 -6.14
C PHE A 55 12.10 -3.00 -4.68
N VAL A 56 12.50 -4.26 -4.43
CA VAL A 56 12.64 -4.80 -3.07
C VAL A 56 13.59 -3.98 -2.21
N LYS A 57 14.72 -3.50 -2.76
CA LYS A 57 15.63 -2.63 -2.02
C LYS A 57 14.98 -1.31 -1.61
N LYS A 58 14.15 -0.72 -2.48
CA LYS A 58 13.41 0.51 -2.16
C LYS A 58 12.35 0.25 -1.10
N LEU A 59 11.61 -0.86 -1.20
CA LEU A 59 10.64 -1.27 -0.19
C LEU A 59 11.29 -1.49 1.17
N ARG A 60 12.45 -2.17 1.24
CA ARG A 60 13.19 -2.34 2.51
C ARG A 60 13.57 -1.01 3.14
N PHE A 61 14.08 -0.07 2.34
CA PHE A 61 14.39 1.27 2.82
C PHE A 61 13.15 1.98 3.40
N PHE A 62 11.99 1.85 2.76
CA PHE A 62 10.76 2.42 3.31
C PHE A 62 10.32 1.71 4.60
N ASN A 63 10.44 0.39 4.63
CA ASN A 63 10.05 -0.41 5.78
C ASN A 63 10.91 -0.12 7.02
N GLU A 64 12.22 0.05 6.83
CA GLU A 64 13.15 0.46 7.90
C GLU A 64 12.74 1.80 8.49
N TYR A 65 12.39 2.79 7.66
CA TYR A 65 11.91 4.08 8.14
C TYR A 65 10.65 3.94 9.00
N LEU A 66 9.63 3.20 8.51
CA LEU A 66 8.38 3.00 9.24
C LEU A 66 8.58 2.26 10.57
N TYR A 67 9.46 1.26 10.59
CA TYR A 67 9.77 0.51 11.81
C TYR A 67 10.48 1.37 12.87
N THR A 68 11.27 2.35 12.43
CA THR A 68 11.98 3.28 13.33
C THR A 68 11.14 4.48 13.77
N LEU A 69 9.92 4.66 13.24
CA LEU A 69 9.02 5.69 13.72
C LEU A 69 8.56 5.30 15.13
N ASP A 70 8.77 6.20 16.08
CA ASP A 70 8.22 6.11 17.42
C ASP A 70 7.53 7.44 17.74
N TYR A 71 6.20 7.46 17.66
CA TYR A 71 5.40 8.63 18.01
C TYR A 71 5.19 8.79 19.51
N VAL A 72 5.43 7.76 20.31
CA VAL A 72 5.28 7.79 21.77
C VAL A 72 6.51 8.46 22.41
N GLU A 73 7.71 8.28 21.87
CA GLU A 73 8.92 8.99 22.32
C GLU A 73 8.96 10.48 21.92
N ILE A 74 8.05 10.96 21.06
CA ILE A 74 7.91 12.38 20.67
C ILE A 74 7.25 13.23 21.80
N GLU A 75 7.20 12.73 23.03
CA GLU A 75 6.68 13.43 24.22
C GLU A 75 7.32 14.80 24.50
N SER A 76 8.50 15.09 23.92
CA SER A 76 9.21 16.37 24.09
C SER A 76 9.04 17.37 22.94
N GLY A 77 8.21 17.05 21.92
CA GLY A 77 8.06 17.84 20.69
C GLY A 77 6.69 18.49 20.46
N ASP A 78 6.58 19.19 19.34
CA ASP A 78 5.37 19.83 18.81
C ASP A 78 4.27 18.79 18.52
N LYS A 79 3.29 18.68 19.43
CA LYS A 79 2.15 17.74 19.36
C LYS A 79 1.06 18.17 18.36
N ASN A 80 1.37 19.00 17.37
CA ASN A 80 0.39 19.42 16.39
C ASN A 80 -0.04 18.24 15.50
N LEU A 81 -1.29 17.80 15.65
CA LEU A 81 -1.84 16.64 14.93
C LEU A 81 -1.71 16.80 13.42
N VAL A 82 -2.08 17.98 12.90
CA VAL A 82 -2.03 18.28 11.47
C VAL A 82 -0.62 18.10 10.91
N ARG A 83 0.40 18.57 11.63
CA ARG A 83 1.80 18.44 11.22
C ARG A 83 2.26 16.99 11.20
N ILE A 84 1.92 16.22 12.22
CA ILE A 84 2.25 14.79 12.34
C ILE A 84 1.59 14.00 11.21
N VAL A 85 0.29 14.19 11.03
CA VAL A 85 -0.50 13.55 9.98
C VAL A 85 0.00 13.92 8.60
N THR A 86 0.32 15.20 8.35
CA THR A 86 0.89 15.64 7.06
C THR A 86 2.20 14.91 6.74
N SER A 87 3.10 14.81 7.72
CA SER A 87 4.39 14.14 7.55
C SER A 87 4.21 12.64 7.25
N LEU A 88 3.33 11.98 8.01
CA LEU A 88 3.04 10.56 7.84
C LEU A 88 2.33 10.28 6.50
N ALA A 89 1.31 11.08 6.15
CA ALA A 89 0.59 11.00 4.89
C ALA A 89 1.54 11.14 3.69
N SER A 90 2.42 12.15 3.72
CA SER A 90 3.41 12.35 2.66
C SER A 90 4.34 11.15 2.50
N PHE A 91 4.67 10.44 3.58
CA PHE A 91 5.42 9.19 3.48
C PHE A 91 4.57 8.04 2.91
N PHE A 92 3.33 7.86 3.39
CA PHE A 92 2.41 6.86 2.85
C PHE A 92 2.15 7.03 1.36
N ILE A 93 1.93 8.25 0.88
CA ILE A 93 1.77 8.56 -0.55
C ILE A 93 3.01 8.08 -1.32
N ARG A 94 4.23 8.41 -0.87
CA ARG A 94 5.46 7.93 -1.51
C ARG A 94 5.56 6.41 -1.56
N CYS A 95 5.10 5.70 -0.53
CA CYS A 95 5.03 4.25 -0.56
C CYS A 95 4.00 3.74 -1.58
N LEU A 96 2.81 4.35 -1.61
CA LEU A 96 1.73 3.98 -2.51
C LEU A 96 2.09 4.21 -3.97
N GLU A 97 2.67 5.35 -4.33
CA GLU A 97 3.10 5.61 -5.72
C GLU A 97 4.17 4.61 -6.17
N MET A 98 5.06 4.22 -5.26
CA MET A 98 6.04 3.16 -5.54
C MET A 98 5.32 1.83 -5.77
N LEU A 99 4.41 1.46 -4.86
CA LEU A 99 3.66 0.21 -4.94
C LEU A 99 2.79 0.15 -6.20
N ASP A 100 2.22 1.25 -6.66
CA ASP A 100 1.47 1.29 -7.91
C ASP A 100 2.34 0.89 -9.11
N LEU A 101 3.52 1.51 -9.25
CA LEU A 101 4.49 1.17 -10.29
C LEU A 101 4.93 -0.29 -10.22
N LEU A 102 5.16 -0.80 -9.01
CA LEU A 102 5.51 -2.20 -8.80
C LEU A 102 4.35 -3.13 -9.14
N ASN A 103 3.12 -2.80 -8.73
CA ASN A 103 1.94 -3.60 -8.99
C ASN A 103 1.72 -3.72 -10.49
N TYR A 104 1.72 -2.61 -11.21
CA TYR A 104 1.63 -2.63 -12.68
C TYR A 104 2.76 -3.45 -13.32
N TYR A 105 4.00 -3.27 -12.86
CA TYR A 105 5.12 -4.06 -13.38
C TYR A 105 4.94 -5.56 -13.10
N LEU A 106 4.59 -5.95 -11.88
CA LEU A 106 4.49 -7.34 -11.44
C LEU A 106 3.30 -8.07 -12.05
N THR A 107 2.12 -7.46 -12.03
CA THR A 107 0.85 -8.10 -12.38
C THR A 107 0.52 -8.02 -13.88
N GLN A 108 1.08 -7.03 -14.60
CA GLN A 108 0.84 -6.85 -16.03
C GLN A 108 2.11 -7.12 -16.85
N SER A 109 3.11 -6.24 -16.72
CA SER A 109 4.25 -6.21 -17.65
C SER A 109 5.11 -7.48 -17.54
N LEU A 110 5.52 -7.82 -16.31
CA LEU A 110 6.36 -8.98 -16.02
C LEU A 110 5.62 -10.29 -16.21
N LYS A 111 4.32 -10.34 -15.90
CA LYS A 111 3.47 -11.50 -16.18
C LYS A 111 3.47 -11.85 -17.66
N ASN A 112 3.19 -10.88 -18.53
CA ASN A 112 3.19 -11.06 -19.97
C ASN A 112 4.58 -11.44 -20.51
N GLU A 113 5.62 -10.79 -20.00
CA GLU A 113 7.00 -11.07 -20.39
C GLU A 113 7.45 -12.47 -19.97
N THR A 114 7.03 -12.92 -18.78
CA THR A 114 7.28 -14.28 -18.28
C THR A 114 6.65 -15.30 -19.21
N ILE A 115 5.35 -15.17 -19.52
CA ILE A 115 4.65 -16.08 -20.44
C ILE A 115 5.34 -16.12 -21.80
N SER A 116 5.70 -14.96 -22.34
CA SER A 116 6.38 -14.85 -23.63
C SER A 116 7.74 -15.57 -23.65
N LYS A 117 8.56 -15.40 -22.59
CA LYS A 117 9.92 -15.95 -22.52
C LYS A 117 10.00 -17.40 -22.06
N THR A 118 9.06 -17.88 -21.24
CA THR A 118 9.08 -19.24 -20.69
C THR A 118 8.10 -20.18 -21.39
N LEU A 119 7.16 -19.63 -22.17
CA LEU A 119 6.08 -20.36 -22.84
C LEU A 119 5.19 -21.16 -21.87
N ASN A 120 5.10 -20.71 -20.61
CA ASN A 120 4.26 -21.29 -19.56
C ASN A 120 3.82 -20.21 -18.55
N LYS A 121 3.00 -20.60 -17.57
CA LYS A 121 2.46 -19.72 -16.52
C LYS A 121 3.02 -20.03 -15.13
N ASP A 122 4.07 -20.84 -15.05
CA ASP A 122 4.54 -21.42 -13.79
C ASP A 122 5.08 -20.39 -12.78
N LEU A 123 5.59 -19.26 -13.30
CA LEU A 123 6.11 -18.14 -12.52
C LEU A 123 5.23 -16.89 -12.63
N THR A 124 4.00 -17.00 -13.11
CA THR A 124 3.08 -15.86 -13.09
C THR A 124 2.36 -15.81 -11.75
N VAL A 125 2.08 -14.60 -11.27
CA VAL A 125 1.15 -14.38 -10.16
C VAL A 125 -0.26 -14.76 -10.64
N SER A 126 -1.02 -15.52 -9.85
CA SER A 126 -2.39 -15.89 -10.20
C SER A 126 -3.34 -14.69 -10.26
N GLU A 127 -4.46 -14.83 -10.98
CA GLU A 127 -5.51 -13.79 -11.03
C GLU A 127 -6.10 -13.53 -9.63
N ASP A 128 -6.27 -14.56 -8.81
CA ASP A 128 -6.79 -14.43 -7.45
C ASP A 128 -5.86 -13.56 -6.60
N CYS A 129 -4.54 -13.82 -6.65
CA CYS A 129 -3.57 -13.00 -5.95
C CYS A 129 -3.51 -11.56 -6.49
N ILE A 130 -3.67 -11.36 -7.80
CA ILE A 130 -3.76 -10.02 -8.40
C ILE A 130 -4.97 -9.25 -7.84
N ALA A 131 -6.13 -9.90 -7.71
CA ALA A 131 -7.31 -9.27 -7.13
C ALA A 131 -7.07 -8.83 -5.67
N TYR A 132 -6.39 -9.66 -4.86
CA TYR A 132 -6.00 -9.27 -3.50
C TYR A 132 -4.98 -8.12 -3.47
N ILE A 133 -4.03 -8.07 -4.42
CA ILE A 133 -3.08 -6.96 -4.58
C ILE A 133 -3.84 -5.65 -4.83
N GLU A 134 -4.76 -5.66 -5.79
CA GLU A 134 -5.54 -4.48 -6.20
C GLU A 134 -6.49 -4.02 -5.10
N ASP A 135 -7.22 -4.95 -4.47
CA ASP A 135 -8.14 -4.64 -3.38
C ASP A 135 -7.40 -4.03 -2.18
N THR A 136 -6.29 -4.64 -1.77
CA THR A 136 -5.48 -4.13 -0.65
C THR A 136 -4.92 -2.75 -1.00
N TYR A 137 -4.34 -2.57 -2.19
CA TYR A 137 -3.81 -1.28 -2.61
C TYR A 137 -4.88 -0.17 -2.57
N ARG A 138 -6.09 -0.42 -3.10
CA ARG A 138 -7.19 0.55 -3.11
C ARG A 138 -7.62 0.96 -1.70
N HIS A 139 -7.65 0.03 -0.74
CA HIS A 139 -7.98 0.34 0.65
C HIS A 139 -6.89 1.20 1.32
N PHE A 140 -5.61 0.90 1.08
CA PHE A 140 -4.51 1.72 1.60
C PHE A 140 -4.51 3.13 0.99
N VAL A 141 -4.81 3.26 -0.32
CA VAL A 141 -5.02 4.55 -0.97
C VAL A 141 -6.18 5.32 -0.32
N LYS A 142 -7.33 4.64 -0.12
CA LYS A 142 -8.51 5.27 0.48
C LYS A 142 -8.26 5.75 1.89
N PHE A 143 -7.56 4.95 2.70
CA PHE A 143 -7.16 5.35 4.03
C PHE A 143 -6.25 6.59 4.00
N THR A 144 -5.25 6.63 3.13
CA THR A 144 -4.37 7.81 3.02
C THR A 144 -5.11 9.05 2.55
N GLN A 145 -6.05 8.90 1.61
CA GLN A 145 -6.97 9.98 1.23
C GLN A 145 -7.79 10.45 2.44
N TRP A 146 -8.40 9.52 3.20
CA TRP A 146 -9.17 9.83 4.39
C TRP A 146 -8.33 10.59 5.43
N MET A 147 -7.11 10.13 5.71
CA MET A 147 -6.20 10.71 6.70
C MET A 147 -5.90 12.19 6.42
N VAL A 148 -5.83 12.56 5.13
CA VAL A 148 -5.57 13.92 4.67
C VAL A 148 -6.85 14.75 4.57
N GLU A 149 -7.86 14.21 3.89
CA GLU A 149 -9.08 14.97 3.56
C GLU A 149 -9.99 15.17 4.78
N SER A 150 -10.02 14.24 5.74
CA SER A 150 -10.81 14.37 6.98
C SER A 150 -10.39 15.56 7.85
N LEU A 151 -9.10 15.90 7.82
CA LEU A 151 -8.53 17.07 8.51
C LEU A 151 -8.51 18.33 7.63
N ASN A 152 -9.14 18.28 6.46
CA ASN A 152 -9.17 19.35 5.46
C ASN A 152 -7.77 19.76 4.96
N LEU A 153 -6.84 18.81 4.87
CA LEU A 153 -5.46 19.02 4.41
C LEU A 153 -5.37 18.92 2.88
N LYS A 154 -6.16 19.71 2.16
CA LYS A 154 -6.17 19.67 0.69
C LYS A 154 -4.96 20.44 0.14
N SER A 155 -3.89 19.72 -0.18
CA SER A 155 -2.77 20.25 -0.99
C SER A 155 -2.49 19.31 -2.16
N ALA A 156 -2.01 19.87 -3.28
CA ALA A 156 -1.63 19.06 -4.45
C ALA A 156 -0.55 18.03 -4.10
N ASP A 157 0.38 18.39 -3.20
CA ASP A 157 1.48 17.54 -2.74
C ASP A 157 1.03 16.38 -1.83
N LEU A 158 -0.21 16.41 -1.34
CA LEU A 158 -0.82 15.36 -0.52
C LEU A 158 -1.92 14.59 -1.26
N SER A 159 -1.93 14.67 -2.59
CA SER A 159 -2.82 13.86 -3.43
C SER A 159 -2.13 12.59 -3.92
N VAL A 160 -2.88 11.49 -3.96
CA VAL A 160 -2.45 10.24 -4.61
C VAL A 160 -2.86 10.30 -6.08
N GLU A 161 -1.95 9.94 -6.99
CA GLU A 161 -2.15 10.05 -8.45
C GLU A 161 -3.42 9.33 -8.89
N ILE A 162 -3.61 8.08 -8.44
CA ILE A 162 -4.77 7.26 -8.85
C ILE A 162 -6.11 7.88 -8.44
N VAL A 163 -6.18 8.59 -7.31
CA VAL A 163 -7.41 9.28 -6.87
C VAL A 163 -7.71 10.47 -7.78
N GLN A 164 -6.69 11.23 -8.17
CA GLN A 164 -6.85 12.35 -9.09
C GLN A 164 -7.26 11.88 -10.48
N PHE A 165 -6.68 10.78 -10.95
CA PHE A 165 -7.05 10.15 -12.21
C PHE A 165 -8.51 9.69 -12.18
N ALA A 166 -8.92 8.94 -11.15
CA ALA A 166 -10.30 8.46 -11.01
C ALA A 166 -11.31 9.64 -11.01
N ARG A 167 -11.05 10.68 -10.21
CA ARG A 167 -11.91 11.88 -10.16
C ARG A 167 -12.01 12.59 -11.50
N LYS A 168 -10.91 12.67 -12.25
CA LYS A 168 -10.90 13.27 -13.58
C LYS A 168 -11.75 12.46 -14.56
N CYS A 169 -11.57 11.13 -14.61
CA CYS A 169 -12.39 10.26 -15.45
C CYS A 169 -13.88 10.36 -15.10
N ALA A 170 -14.23 10.29 -13.82
CA ALA A 170 -15.62 10.43 -13.37
C ALA A 170 -16.24 11.77 -13.83
N LYS A 171 -15.48 12.87 -13.75
CA LYS A 171 -15.92 14.18 -14.23
C LYS A 171 -16.09 14.23 -15.75
N GLU A 172 -15.18 13.62 -16.50
CA GLU A 172 -15.25 13.56 -17.97
C GLU A 172 -16.43 12.69 -18.44
N ASP A 173 -16.71 11.61 -17.72
CA ASP A 173 -17.80 10.66 -18.01
C ASP A 173 -19.16 11.12 -17.46
N GLY A 174 -19.20 12.23 -16.72
CA GLY A 174 -20.43 12.77 -16.12
C GLY A 174 -21.02 11.87 -15.03
N LEU A 175 -20.20 11.03 -14.38
CA LEU A 175 -20.62 10.16 -13.30
C LEU A 175 -20.94 10.96 -12.04
N ASN A 176 -22.06 10.64 -11.39
CA ASN A 176 -22.41 11.25 -10.12
C ASN A 176 -21.55 10.65 -9.00
N THR A 177 -20.65 11.44 -8.44
CA THR A 177 -19.72 10.99 -7.39
C THR A 177 -20.41 10.79 -6.04
N GLU A 178 -21.64 11.29 -5.87
CA GLU A 178 -22.43 11.17 -4.64
C GLU A 178 -22.94 9.73 -4.40
N ASP A 179 -23.19 8.94 -5.46
CA ASP A 179 -23.79 7.58 -5.40
C ASP A 179 -22.92 6.52 -6.10
N THR A 180 -21.61 6.56 -5.90
CA THR A 180 -20.67 5.63 -6.57
C THR A 180 -20.23 4.47 -5.68
N GLU A 181 -20.25 3.25 -6.24
CA GLU A 181 -19.66 2.06 -5.63
C GLU A 181 -18.12 2.07 -5.67
N GLU A 182 -17.53 2.98 -6.47
CA GLU A 182 -16.09 3.11 -6.58
C GLU A 182 -15.50 3.78 -5.34
N ILE A 183 -14.82 2.97 -4.51
CA ILE A 183 -14.22 3.39 -3.24
C ILE A 183 -13.35 4.66 -3.36
N LEU A 184 -12.62 4.82 -4.46
CA LEU A 184 -11.73 5.97 -4.68
C LEU A 184 -12.49 7.28 -4.98
N LEU A 185 -13.74 7.19 -5.43
CA LEU A 185 -14.58 8.34 -5.77
C LEU A 185 -15.47 8.81 -4.62
N GLN A 186 -15.70 7.95 -3.62
CA GLN A 186 -16.51 8.29 -2.44
C GLN A 186 -15.94 9.51 -1.70
N GLU A 187 -16.80 10.43 -1.31
CA GLU A 187 -16.39 11.64 -0.58
C GLU A 187 -15.91 11.30 0.84
N ILE A 188 -14.94 12.09 1.33
CA ILE A 188 -14.44 12.00 2.70
C ILE A 188 -15.11 13.11 3.52
N ASN A 189 -15.83 12.71 4.56
CA ASN A 189 -16.38 13.64 5.54
C ASN A 189 -15.26 14.23 6.40
N LEU A 190 -15.41 15.52 6.74
CA LEU A 190 -14.54 16.17 7.71
C LEU A 190 -14.85 15.62 9.10
N VAL A 191 -13.80 15.37 9.87
CA VAL A 191 -13.96 15.05 11.30
C VAL A 191 -14.19 16.34 12.08
N SER A 192 -14.97 16.23 13.15
CA SER A 192 -15.38 17.35 14.00
C SER A 192 -14.35 17.65 15.08
N ASP A 193 -13.77 16.59 15.66
CA ASP A 193 -12.83 16.66 16.77
C ASP A 193 -11.80 15.52 16.75
N VAL A 194 -10.95 15.49 17.77
CA VAL A 194 -9.85 14.52 17.93
C VAL A 194 -10.37 13.12 18.23
N ASP A 195 -11.44 13.03 19.01
CA ASP A 195 -12.00 11.77 19.48
C ASP A 195 -12.60 11.04 18.28
N GLU A 196 -13.39 11.74 17.45
CA GLU A 196 -13.92 11.20 16.19
C GLU A 196 -12.79 10.76 15.24
N TYR A 197 -11.72 11.56 15.12
CA TYR A 197 -10.56 11.20 14.31
C TYR A 197 -9.89 9.92 14.81
N GLN A 198 -9.73 9.77 16.12
CA GLN A 198 -9.13 8.60 16.75
C GLN A 198 -9.98 7.35 16.53
N GLU A 199 -11.29 7.42 16.77
CA GLU A 199 -12.21 6.29 16.61
C GLU A 199 -12.18 5.75 15.17
N LEU A 200 -12.27 6.65 14.19
CA LEU A 200 -12.20 6.30 12.78
C LEU A 200 -10.80 5.79 12.37
N LEU A 201 -9.73 6.35 12.95
CA LEU A 201 -8.36 5.86 12.72
C LEU A 201 -8.22 4.40 13.20
N ASP A 202 -8.77 4.07 14.36
CA ASP A 202 -8.75 2.72 14.92
C ASP A 202 -9.57 1.73 14.07
N GLU A 203 -10.71 2.16 13.53
CA GLU A 203 -11.49 1.39 12.56
C GLU A 203 -10.71 1.11 11.28
N TRP A 204 -10.08 2.14 10.70
CA TRP A 204 -9.24 1.98 9.52
C TRP A 204 -8.07 1.04 9.78
N CYS A 205 -7.38 1.18 10.92
CA CYS A 205 -6.27 0.30 11.29
C CYS A 205 -6.70 -1.17 11.35
N ARG A 206 -7.89 -1.47 11.89
CA ARG A 206 -8.45 -2.83 11.90
C ARG A 206 -8.73 -3.34 10.49
N LEU A 207 -9.41 -2.54 9.67
CA LEU A 207 -9.73 -2.90 8.29
C LEU A 207 -8.47 -3.17 7.46
N LEU A 208 -7.49 -2.26 7.52
CA LEU A 208 -6.21 -2.43 6.80
C LEU A 208 -5.43 -3.65 7.29
N THR A 209 -5.54 -3.97 8.58
CA THR A 209 -4.93 -5.19 9.14
C THR A 209 -5.51 -6.44 8.50
N GLU A 210 -6.84 -6.53 8.42
CA GLU A 210 -7.52 -7.63 7.76
C GLU A 210 -7.12 -7.72 6.28
N LYS A 211 -7.09 -6.59 5.56
CA LYS A 211 -6.70 -6.54 4.15
C LYS A 211 -5.28 -7.05 3.91
N TYR A 212 -4.28 -6.55 4.64
CA TYR A 212 -2.91 -7.05 4.42
C TYR A 212 -2.76 -8.53 4.84
N MET A 213 -3.50 -9.00 5.85
CA MET A 213 -3.47 -10.42 6.25
C MET A 213 -4.01 -11.31 5.13
N THR A 214 -5.11 -10.93 4.49
CA THR A 214 -5.65 -11.68 3.34
C THR A 214 -4.68 -11.69 2.17
N LEU A 215 -4.03 -10.56 1.87
CA LEU A 215 -2.98 -10.50 0.87
C LEU A 215 -1.78 -11.38 1.22
N ASN A 216 -1.33 -11.36 2.47
CA ASN A 216 -0.19 -12.16 2.91
C ASN A 216 -0.48 -13.66 2.74
N ALA A 217 -1.69 -14.11 3.08
CA ALA A 217 -2.10 -15.49 2.83
C ALA A 217 -2.09 -15.84 1.33
N ALA A 218 -2.56 -14.92 0.46
CA ALA A 218 -2.47 -15.12 -0.99
C ALA A 218 -1.02 -15.21 -1.48
N PHE A 219 -0.13 -14.35 -0.98
CA PHE A 219 1.31 -14.40 -1.25
C PHE A 219 1.98 -15.70 -0.78
N GLU A 220 1.58 -16.24 0.36
CA GLU A 220 2.09 -17.52 0.86
C GLU A 220 1.66 -18.69 -0.04
N ASN A 221 0.42 -18.66 -0.56
CA ASN A 221 -0.07 -19.64 -1.51
C ASN A 221 0.71 -19.58 -2.84
N GLU A 222 0.94 -18.38 -3.38
CA GLU A 222 1.78 -18.19 -4.59
C GLU A 222 3.20 -18.73 -4.38
N ALA A 223 3.82 -18.40 -3.25
CA ALA A 223 5.17 -18.85 -2.93
C ALA A 223 5.27 -20.38 -2.80
N THR A 224 4.22 -21.01 -2.25
CA THR A 224 4.12 -22.47 -2.16
C THR A 224 4.02 -23.08 -3.55
N TYR A 225 3.12 -22.56 -4.39
CA TYR A 225 2.96 -22.99 -5.77
C TYR A 225 4.28 -22.90 -6.57
N TRP A 226 4.98 -21.76 -6.52
CA TRP A 226 6.27 -21.63 -7.21
C TRP A 226 7.32 -22.61 -6.68
N SER A 227 7.29 -22.93 -5.38
CA SER A 227 8.21 -23.91 -4.80
C SER A 227 7.95 -25.30 -5.33
N GLU A 228 6.69 -25.75 -5.34
CA GLU A 228 6.28 -27.05 -5.87
C GLU A 228 6.69 -27.23 -7.35
N VAL A 229 6.42 -26.23 -8.19
CA VAL A 229 6.76 -26.31 -9.62
C VAL A 229 8.27 -26.42 -9.84
N PHE A 230 9.09 -25.77 -9.00
CA PHE A 230 10.54 -25.77 -9.17
C PHE A 230 11.26 -26.92 -8.45
N ASP A 231 10.67 -27.51 -7.42
CA ASP A 231 11.19 -28.69 -6.74
C ASP A 231 10.88 -29.99 -7.52
N HIS A 232 9.71 -30.07 -8.18
CA HIS A 232 9.39 -31.18 -9.09
C HIS A 232 10.22 -31.22 -10.39
N ARG A 233 10.99 -30.15 -10.66
CA ARG A 233 11.90 -30.04 -11.82
C ARG A 233 13.35 -30.42 -11.50
N LYS A 234 13.63 -31.00 -10.33
CA LYS A 234 14.90 -31.67 -10.01
C LYS A 234 14.87 -33.12 -10.47
#